data_AF-A0A954U3U1-F1
#
_entry.id   AF-A0A954U3U1-F1
#
_cell.length_a   1.000
_cell.length_b   1.000
_cell.length_c   1.000
_cell.angle_alpha   90.00
_cell.angle_beta   90.00
_cell.angle_gamma   90.00
#
_symmetry.space_group_name_H-M   'P 1'
#
loop_
_entity.id
_entity.type
_entity.pdbx_description
1 polymer ?
#
loop_
_entity_poly.entity_id
_entity_poly.type
_entity_poly.pdbx_seq_one_letter_code
_entity_poly.pdbx_strand_id
1 'polypeptide(L)'
;MKYGMNLLLWTGEMHDGMLPVLESLKQMGYDGVELPMFNMDVDHWARWGKRLDDLGLKRTAVTVRSEEDNPISPDASVRAKGIEANKRCIDCCVAGGA
;
A
#
# COMPACT_ATOMS: atom_id res chain seq x y z
N MET A 1 -4.54 -21.72 -0.27
CA MET A 1 -4.11 -20.64 0.65
C MET A 1 -3.15 -19.74 -0.11
N LYS A 2 -3.18 -18.42 0.09
CA LYS A 2 -2.19 -17.49 -0.51
C LYS A 2 -1.25 -16.97 0.57
N TYR A 3 0.03 -16.82 0.28
CA TYR A 3 1.04 -16.28 1.17
C TYR A 3 1.50 -14.91 0.69
N GLY A 4 1.26 -13.89 1.51
CA GLY A 4 1.69 -12.51 1.27
C GLY A 4 2.79 -12.08 2.24
N MET A 5 3.65 -11.15 1.80
CA MET A 5 4.67 -10.53 2.65
C MET A 5 4.39 -9.04 2.83
N ASN A 6 4.34 -8.58 4.08
CA ASN A 6 4.20 -7.16 4.37
C ASN A 6 5.53 -6.43 4.14
N LEU A 7 5.50 -5.37 3.32
CA LEU A 7 6.72 -4.67 2.91
C LEU A 7 7.22 -3.65 3.93
N LEU A 8 6.49 -3.38 5.02
CA LEU A 8 7.02 -2.56 6.14
C LEU A 8 8.22 -3.23 6.83
N LEU A 9 8.49 -4.50 6.55
CA LEU A 9 9.75 -5.13 6.92
C LEU A 9 10.96 -4.45 6.25
N TRP A 10 10.80 -3.83 5.08
CA TRP A 10 11.87 -3.14 4.35
C TRP A 10 11.65 -1.64 4.19
N THR A 11 10.43 -1.18 3.91
CA THR A 11 10.18 0.24 3.63
C THR A 11 8.77 0.70 3.99
N GLY A 12 8.66 1.98 4.37
CA GLY A 12 7.37 2.70 4.44
C GLY A 12 7.01 3.43 3.15
N GLU A 13 7.92 3.54 2.18
CA GLU A 13 7.69 4.21 0.91
C GLU A 13 8.30 3.41 -0.24
N MET A 14 7.50 3.14 -1.27
CA MET A 14 7.96 2.34 -2.41
C MET A 14 8.88 3.17 -3.31
N HIS A 15 10.07 2.64 -3.59
CA HIS A 15 11.06 3.24 -4.49
C HIS A 15 11.77 2.15 -5.30
N ASP A 16 12.50 2.52 -6.35
CA ASP A 16 13.10 1.56 -7.30
C ASP A 16 14.04 0.53 -6.64
N GLY A 17 14.65 0.89 -5.50
CA GLY A 17 15.48 -0.02 -4.70
C GLY A 17 14.73 -1.20 -4.09
N MET A 18 13.40 -1.22 -4.13
CA MET A 18 12.59 -2.37 -3.72
C MET A 18 12.48 -3.48 -4.77
N LEU A 19 12.86 -3.22 -6.03
CA LEU A 19 12.75 -4.23 -7.09
C LEU A 19 13.48 -5.54 -6.78
N PRO A 20 14.75 -5.53 -6.30
CA PRO A 20 15.42 -6.78 -5.94
C PRO A 20 14.74 -7.55 -4.81
N VAL A 21 14.11 -6.83 -3.86
CA VAL A 21 13.35 -7.47 -2.77
C VAL A 21 12.10 -8.15 -3.31
N LEU A 22 11.35 -7.49 -4.18
CA LEU A 22 10.14 -8.05 -4.81
C LEU A 22 10.47 -9.27 -5.67
N GLU A 23 11.54 -9.21 -6.46
CA GLU A 23 12.04 -10.34 -7.25
C GLU A 23 12.43 -11.51 -6.35
N SER A 24 13.13 -11.24 -5.24
CA SER A 24 13.51 -12.25 -4.26
C SER A 24 12.28 -12.91 -3.61
N LEU A 25 11.28 -12.12 -3.20
CA LEU A 25 10.03 -12.64 -2.65
C LEU A 25 9.28 -13.52 -3.64
N LYS A 26 9.25 -13.13 -4.92
CA LYS A 26 8.65 -13.96 -5.98
C LYS A 26 9.41 -15.28 -6.16
N GLN A 27 10.74 -15.25 -6.18
CA GLN A 27 11.59 -16.44 -6.28
C GLN A 27 11.43 -17.39 -5.09
N MET A 28 11.20 -16.85 -3.89
CA MET A 28 10.91 -17.65 -2.68
C MET A 28 9.53 -18.33 -2.71
N GLY A 29 8.64 -17.91 -3.62
CA GLY A 29 7.32 -18.52 -3.79
C GLY A 29 6.16 -17.76 -3.13
N TYR A 30 6.35 -16.49 -2.75
CA TYR A 30 5.22 -15.67 -2.28
C TYR A 30 4.22 -15.41 -3.42
N ASP A 31 2.93 -15.42 -3.08
CA ASP A 31 1.83 -15.13 -4.00
C ASP A 31 1.64 -13.63 -4.23
N GLY A 32 2.08 -12.81 -3.27
CA GLY A 32 1.90 -11.37 -3.30
C GLY A 32 2.58 -10.63 -2.15
N VAL A 33 2.35 -9.32 -2.11
CA VAL A 33 2.92 -8.40 -1.13
C VAL A 33 1.85 -7.45 -0.59
N GLU A 34 2.03 -6.97 0.65
CA GLU A 34 1.20 -5.91 1.21
C GLU A 34 1.93 -4.58 1.11
N LEU A 35 1.35 -3.64 0.37
CA LEU A 35 1.95 -2.36 0.02
C LEU A 35 1.73 -1.33 1.14
N PRO A 36 2.77 -0.59 1.58
CA PRO A 36 2.65 0.49 2.55
C PRO A 36 2.07 1.74 1.88
N MET A 37 0.74 1.84 1.86
CA MET A 37 -0.03 2.85 1.15
C MET A 37 -0.09 4.15 1.95
N PHE A 38 1.06 4.84 2.07
CA PHE A 38 1.18 6.13 2.77
C PHE A 38 1.34 7.31 1.80
N ASN A 39 1.94 7.08 0.63
CA ASN A 39 1.94 8.05 -0.46
C ASN A 39 0.53 8.12 -1.08
N MET A 40 -0.04 9.31 -1.24
CA MET A 40 -1.40 9.50 -1.76
C MET A 40 -1.42 9.93 -3.25
N ASP A 41 -0.31 9.74 -3.96
CA ASP A 41 -0.20 9.92 -5.42
C ASP A 41 -0.73 8.67 -6.15
N VAL A 42 -1.87 8.81 -6.83
CA VAL A 42 -2.51 7.73 -7.58
C VAL A 42 -1.63 7.22 -8.72
N ASP A 43 -0.89 8.10 -9.40
CA ASP A 43 -0.04 7.71 -10.53
C ASP A 43 1.18 6.92 -10.05
N HIS A 44 1.68 7.21 -8.84
CA HIS A 44 2.70 6.41 -8.19
C HIS A 44 2.27 4.96 -8.06
N TRP A 45 1.05 4.71 -7.59
CA TRP A 45 0.53 3.37 -7.39
C TRP A 45 0.13 2.68 -8.68
N ALA A 46 -0.36 3.41 -9.69
CA ALA A 46 -0.57 2.85 -11.03
C ALA A 46 0.73 2.28 -11.62
N ARG A 47 1.86 3.00 -11.48
CA ARG A 47 3.18 2.52 -11.94
C ARG A 47 3.64 1.27 -11.19
N TRP A 48 3.48 1.24 -9.87
CA TRP A 48 3.83 0.06 -9.07
C TRP A 48 2.93 -1.14 -9.34
N GLY A 49 1.64 -0.89 -9.55
CA GLY A 49 0.69 -1.92 -9.94
C GLY A 49 1.14 -2.65 -11.19
N LYS A 50 1.51 -1.91 -12.24
CA LYS A 50 2.06 -2.49 -13.46
C LYS A 50 3.32 -3.33 -13.21
N ARG A 51 4.26 -2.83 -12.40
CA ARG A 51 5.51 -3.56 -12.10
C ARG A 51 5.25 -4.86 -11.35
N LEU A 52 4.29 -4.87 -10.43
CA LEU A 52 3.90 -6.07 -9.67
C LEU A 52 3.17 -7.08 -10.55
N ASP A 53 2.34 -6.61 -11.49
CA ASP A 53 1.73 -7.47 -12.51
C ASP A 53 2.79 -8.12 -13.41
N ASP A 54 3.80 -7.34 -13.85
CA ASP A 54 4.92 -7.84 -14.66
C ASP A 54 5.76 -8.90 -13.89
N LEU A 55 5.86 -8.79 -12.56
CA LEU A 55 6.49 -9.79 -11.67
C LEU A 55 5.57 -10.97 -11.28
N GLY A 56 4.27 -10.88 -11.59
CA GLY A 56 3.27 -11.87 -11.18
C GLY A 56 3.05 -11.92 -9.66
N LEU A 57 3.18 -10.80 -8.95
CA LEU A 57 2.90 -10.66 -7.53
C LEU A 57 1.53 -9.99 -7.33
N LYS A 58 0.65 -10.65 -6.56
CA LYS A 58 -0.62 -10.05 -6.13
C LYS A 58 -0.37 -9.01 -5.05
N ARG A 59 -1.37 -8.17 -4.75
CA ARG A 59 -1.25 -7.09 -3.79
C ARG A 59 -2.39 -7.12 -2.77
N THR A 60 -2.05 -6.73 -1.55
CA THR A 60 -2.96 -6.09 -0.58
C THR A 60 -2.35 -4.74 -0.19
N ALA A 61 -3.05 -3.93 0.59
CA ALA A 61 -2.56 -2.62 1.03
C ALA A 61 -2.74 -2.45 2.54
N VAL A 62 -1.78 -1.76 3.15
CA VAL A 62 -1.86 -1.31 4.54
C VAL A 62 -1.69 0.20 4.61
N THR A 63 -2.49 0.85 5.44
CA THR A 63 -2.32 2.26 5.77
C THR A 63 -2.55 2.47 7.26
N VAL A 64 -2.12 3.62 7.78
CA VAL A 64 -2.33 4.02 9.18
C VAL A 64 -2.82 5.47 9.24
N ARG A 65 -3.50 5.82 10.33
CA ARG A 65 -3.95 7.19 10.62
C ARG A 65 -3.16 7.74 11.81
N SER A 66 -2.92 9.04 11.83
CA SER A 66 -2.23 9.74 12.90
C SER A 66 -3.24 10.42 13.84
N GLU A 67 -2.75 11.21 14.79
CA GLU A 67 -3.60 12.02 15.65
C GLU A 67 -4.47 13.01 14.85
N GLU A 68 -3.94 13.53 13.74
CA GLU A 68 -4.55 14.62 12.96
C GLU A 68 -5.78 14.18 12.17
N ASP A 69 -5.90 12.88 11.92
CA ASP A 69 -6.98 12.25 11.17
C ASP A 69 -7.51 10.96 11.85
N ASN A 70 -7.40 10.92 13.18
CA ASN A 70 -7.81 9.80 14.02
C ASN A 70 -9.32 9.49 13.89
N PRO A 71 -9.71 8.31 13.35
CA PRO A 71 -11.11 7.94 13.15
C PRO A 71 -11.95 7.79 14.43
N ILE A 72 -11.30 7.63 15.60
CA ILE A 72 -11.95 7.51 16.91
C ILE A 72 -11.79 8.76 17.77
N SER A 73 -11.37 9.89 17.19
CA SER A 73 -11.27 11.16 17.90
C SER A 73 -12.63 11.62 18.46
N PRO A 74 -12.70 12.24 19.64
CA PRO A 74 -13.92 12.90 20.12
C PRO A 74 -14.35 14.06 19.21
N ASP A 75 -13.41 14.69 18.50
CA ASP A 75 -13.67 15.79 17.57
C ASP A 75 -14.17 15.27 16.20
N ALA A 76 -15.37 15.71 15.81
CA ALA A 76 -15.98 15.33 14.53
C ALA A 76 -15.19 15.81 13.31
N SER A 77 -14.50 16.95 13.40
CA SER A 77 -13.68 17.50 12.31
C SER A 77 -12.44 16.64 12.06
N VAL A 78 -11.84 16.07 13.10
CA VAL A 78 -10.71 15.13 12.99
C VAL A 78 -11.17 13.82 12.35
N ARG A 79 -12.32 13.29 12.76
CA ARG A 79 -12.87 12.07 12.14
C ARG A 79 -13.19 12.26 10.65
N ALA A 80 -13.68 13.44 10.26
CA ALA A 80 -13.95 13.76 8.86
C ALA A 80 -12.68 13.68 8.00
N LYS A 81 -11.54 14.18 8.50
CA LYS A 81 -10.24 14.05 7.84
C LYS A 81 -9.81 12.59 7.66
N GLY A 82 -10.08 11.74 8.66
CA GLY A 82 -9.80 10.30 8.57
C GLY A 82 -10.60 9.61 7.46
N ILE A 83 -11.87 9.98 7.28
CA ILE A 83 -12.70 9.49 6.17
C ILE A 83 -12.15 9.95 4.82
N GLU A 84 -11.82 11.23 4.68
CA GLU A 84 -11.25 11.79 3.44
C GLU A 84 -9.91 11.13 3.08
N ALA A 85 -9.04 10.93 4.06
CA ALA A 85 -7.76 10.27 3.86
C ALA A 85 -7.93 8.80 3.47
N ASN A 86 -8.85 8.06 4.10
CA ASN A 86 -9.14 6.68 3.72
C ASN A 86 -9.73 6.57 2.30
N LYS A 87 -10.58 7.52 1.88
CA LYS A 87 -11.08 7.55 0.49
C LYS A 87 -9.94 7.72 -0.52
N ARG A 88 -9.02 8.65 -0.28
CA ARG A 88 -7.83 8.84 -1.13
C ARG A 88 -6.94 7.59 -1.15
N CYS A 89 -6.78 6.94 0.01
CA CYS A 89 -6.06 5.66 0.09
C CYS A 89 -6.75 4.57 -0.75
N ILE A 90 -8.08 4.50 -0.76
CA ILE A 90 -8.85 3.57 -1.60
C ILE A 90 -8.60 3.86 -3.09
N ASP A 91 -8.57 5.13 -3.51
CA ASP A 91 -8.24 5.49 -4.90
C ASP A 91 -6.84 5.00 -5.29
N CYS A 92 -5.88 5.13 -4.35
CA CYS A 92 -4.53 4.58 -4.52
C CYS A 92 -4.52 3.04 -4.56
N CYS A 93 -5.34 2.35 -3.75
CA CYS A 93 -5.51 0.90 -3.82
C CYS A 93 -6.07 0.47 -5.17
N VAL A 94 -7.07 1.18 -5.70
CA VAL A 94 -7.67 0.88 -7.01
C VAL A 94 -6.62 1.02 -8.13
N ALA A 95 -5.90 2.15 -8.17
CA ALA A 95 -4.85 2.36 -9.16
C ALA A 95 -3.69 1.36 -8.99
N GLY A 96 -3.34 1.10 -7.73
CA GLY A 96 -2.37 0.11 -7.31
C GLY A 96 -2.87 -1.32 -7.33
N GLY A 97 -4.07 -1.61 -7.85
CA GLY A 97 -4.72 -2.93 -7.99
C GLY A 97 -4.62 -3.85 -6.77
N ALA A 98 -4.76 -3.25 -5.58
CA ALA A 98 -4.73 -3.91 -4.28
C ALA A 98 -6.13 -4.10 -3.69
#